data_AF-A0A6G3Q7R3-F1
#
_entry.id   AF-A0A6G3Q7R3-F1
#
_cell.length_a   1.000
_cell.length_b   1.000
_cell.length_c   1.000
_cell.angle_alpha   90.00
_cell.angle_beta   90.00
_cell.angle_gamma   90.00
#
_symmetry.space_group_name_H-M   'P 1'
#
loop_
_entity.id
_entity.type
_entity.pdbx_description
1 polymer ?
#
loop_
_entity_poly.entity_id
_entity_poly.type
_entity_poly.pdbx_seq_one_letter_code
_entity_poly.pdbx_strand_id
1 'polypeptide(L)'
;MFAFTLRPTLASAAALVVLTAGVTLAGGTVVARAGTVDCVKGANGFHDHPDDASGDTAKPRTVQLGDGVVLTLEKGVWDDTQIGFGKISGTTHPGDNLWMDWKARIGEPNAQSPWLQCGPFTVGTAKQSLTTPFRRTSNDSAYQFRVCGSLKSNGVVQCSTWW
;
A
#
# COMPACT_ATOMS: atom_id res chain seq x y z
N MET A 1 27.21 -63.67 -60.31
CA MET A 1 28.27 -62.68 -60.63
C MET A 1 28.38 -61.73 -59.45
N PHE A 2 29.59 -61.62 -58.93
CA PHE A 2 30.21 -60.81 -57.86
C PHE A 2 29.43 -59.90 -56.90
N ALA A 3 29.85 -60.02 -55.64
CA ALA A 3 29.62 -59.14 -54.48
C ALA A 3 30.58 -57.94 -54.45
N PHE A 4 30.25 -56.89 -53.68
CA PHE A 4 31.03 -56.27 -52.56
C PHE A 4 30.71 -54.77 -52.29
N THR A 5 30.46 -54.47 -51.00
CA THR A 5 30.83 -53.29 -50.17
C THR A 5 30.28 -51.85 -50.36
N LEU A 6 29.41 -51.45 -49.40
CA LEU A 6 29.45 -50.31 -48.43
C LEU A 6 30.62 -49.30 -48.54
N ARG A 7 30.45 -47.95 -48.51
CA ARG A 7 30.15 -46.99 -47.39
C ARG A 7 30.51 -45.53 -47.88
N PRO A 8 30.37 -44.38 -47.14
CA PRO A 8 29.20 -43.71 -46.53
C PRO A 8 29.24 -42.13 -46.56
N THR A 9 28.33 -41.47 -45.81
CA THR A 9 28.38 -40.10 -45.17
C THR A 9 28.34 -38.83 -46.06
N LEU A 10 27.72 -37.67 -45.78
CA LEU A 10 26.97 -36.95 -44.70
C LEU A 10 26.25 -35.77 -45.46
N ALA A 11 25.10 -35.17 -45.12
CA ALA A 11 24.84 -34.32 -43.95
C ALA A 11 23.42 -33.70 -43.97
N SER A 12 22.82 -33.62 -42.77
CA SER A 12 22.09 -32.50 -42.16
C SER A 12 20.77 -31.92 -42.73
N ALA A 13 19.70 -32.00 -41.91
CA ALA A 13 18.90 -30.82 -41.51
C ALA A 13 18.03 -31.14 -40.27
N ALA A 14 17.88 -30.15 -39.41
CA ALA A 14 17.55 -30.24 -37.99
C ALA A 14 16.04 -30.43 -37.67
N ALA A 15 15.78 -30.95 -36.47
CA ALA A 15 14.47 -31.09 -35.85
C ALA A 15 13.88 -29.75 -35.38
N LEU A 16 12.55 -29.63 -35.39
CA LEU A 16 11.82 -28.65 -34.58
C LEU A 16 10.57 -29.30 -33.98
N VAL A 17 10.64 -29.53 -32.66
CA VAL A 17 9.51 -29.83 -31.77
C VAL A 17 9.04 -28.49 -31.23
N VAL A 18 7.75 -28.17 -31.36
CA VAL A 18 7.13 -27.07 -30.60
C VAL A 18 5.95 -27.64 -29.84
N LEU A 19 6.17 -27.90 -28.55
CA LEU A 19 5.14 -28.12 -27.54
C LEU A 19 4.79 -26.75 -26.95
N THR A 20 3.60 -26.23 -27.22
CA THR A 20 3.06 -25.07 -26.50
C THR A 20 2.09 -25.53 -25.42
N ALA A 21 2.64 -25.91 -24.26
CA ALA A 21 1.87 -26.03 -23.03
C ALA A 21 1.66 -24.61 -22.46
N GLY A 22 0.49 -24.03 -22.71
CA GLY A 22 0.09 -22.75 -22.12
C GLY A 22 -0.24 -22.93 -20.64
N VAL A 23 0.75 -22.72 -19.77
CA VAL A 23 0.52 -22.57 -18.34
C VAL A 23 0.17 -21.11 -18.07
N THR A 24 -1.10 -20.83 -17.80
CA THR A 24 -1.53 -19.53 -17.26
C THR A 24 -1.09 -19.43 -15.81
N LEU A 25 0.02 -18.74 -15.54
CA LEU A 25 0.43 -18.37 -14.19
C LEU A 25 -0.37 -17.15 -13.69
N ALA A 26 -1.12 -17.39 -12.61
CA ALA A 26 -1.37 -16.53 -11.45
C ALA A 26 -1.51 -15.00 -11.65
N GLY A 27 -2.74 -14.50 -11.48
CA GLY A 27 -3.01 -13.12 -11.08
C GLY A 27 -3.24 -13.01 -9.57
N GLY A 28 -2.26 -13.41 -8.75
CA GLY A 28 -2.30 -13.10 -7.32
C GLY A 28 -2.05 -11.61 -7.14
N THR A 29 -3.00 -10.88 -6.54
CA THR A 29 -2.75 -9.50 -6.11
C THR A 29 -1.64 -9.53 -5.08
N VAL A 30 -0.44 -9.09 -5.47
CA VAL A 30 0.66 -8.91 -4.53
C VAL A 30 0.18 -7.89 -3.50
N VAL A 31 -0.05 -8.35 -2.27
CA VAL A 31 -0.28 -7.47 -1.13
C VAL A 31 0.95 -6.58 -1.04
N ALA A 32 0.75 -5.26 -1.13
CA ALA A 32 1.85 -4.31 -1.02
C ALA A 32 2.65 -4.62 0.25
N ARG A 33 3.97 -4.82 0.08
CA ARG A 33 4.92 -4.87 1.20
C ARG A 33 4.89 -3.49 1.85
N ALA A 34 4.29 -3.40 3.02
CA ALA A 34 4.09 -2.13 3.67
C ALA A 34 4.02 -2.26 5.18
N GLY A 35 4.92 -1.57 5.87
CA GLY A 35 5.02 -1.50 7.32
C GLY A 35 5.30 -0.08 7.79
N THR A 36 5.32 0.13 9.11
CA THR A 36 5.66 1.44 9.71
C THR A 36 7.01 1.98 9.24
N VAL A 37 7.98 1.10 8.98
CA VAL A 37 9.31 1.43 8.45
C VAL A 37 9.27 2.20 7.13
N ASP A 38 8.18 2.07 6.35
CA ASP A 38 8.04 2.73 5.06
C ASP A 38 7.65 4.21 5.18
N CYS A 39 7.38 4.72 6.37
CA CYS A 39 7.01 6.12 6.54
C CYS A 39 7.55 6.82 7.79
N VAL A 40 8.02 6.09 8.80
CA VAL A 40 8.64 6.73 9.97
C VAL A 40 10.01 7.32 9.61
N LYS A 41 10.45 8.33 10.35
CA LYS A 41 11.80 8.92 10.22
C LYS A 41 12.13 9.46 8.83
N GLY A 42 11.15 9.93 8.06
CA GLY A 42 11.40 10.47 6.72
C GLY A 42 11.25 9.46 5.57
N ALA A 43 10.98 8.19 5.87
CA ALA A 43 10.97 7.14 4.86
C ALA A 43 9.92 7.42 3.77
N ASN A 44 10.31 7.16 2.52
CA ASN A 44 9.48 7.41 1.34
C ASN A 44 8.89 8.84 1.26
N GLY A 45 9.48 9.84 1.90
CA GLY A 45 8.99 11.23 1.87
C GLY A 45 7.77 11.50 2.76
N PHE A 46 7.52 10.61 3.73
CA PHE A 46 6.64 10.88 4.85
C PHE A 46 7.40 11.63 5.95
N HIS A 47 6.68 12.34 6.80
CA HIS A 47 7.25 13.04 7.94
C HIS A 47 6.45 12.68 9.20
N ASP A 48 7.17 12.46 10.30
CA ASP A 48 6.54 12.16 11.58
C ASP A 48 5.66 13.34 12.02
N HIS A 49 4.51 13.02 12.61
CA HIS A 49 3.50 13.98 13.05
C HIS A 49 3.15 13.73 14.51
N PRO A 50 2.73 14.74 15.30
CA PRO A 50 2.22 14.50 16.64
C PRO A 50 1.00 13.56 16.61
N ASP A 51 0.99 12.58 17.50
CA ASP A 51 -0.04 11.53 17.57
C ASP A 51 -1.47 12.06 17.79
N ASP A 52 -1.62 13.26 18.35
CA ASP A 52 -2.90 13.91 18.62
C ASP A 52 -3.25 15.04 17.63
N ALA A 53 -2.40 15.27 16.63
CA ALA A 53 -2.60 16.32 15.65
C ALA A 53 -3.97 16.22 14.97
N SER A 54 -4.53 17.37 14.61
CA SER A 54 -5.79 17.47 13.88
C SER A 54 -5.56 18.36 12.67
N GLY A 55 -6.16 18.02 11.54
CA GLY A 55 -6.08 18.82 10.32
C GLY A 55 -6.81 20.15 10.49
N ASP A 56 -6.21 21.21 9.97
CA ASP A 56 -6.67 22.57 10.20
C ASP A 56 -7.91 22.95 9.36
N THR A 57 -8.25 22.16 8.32
CA THR A 57 -9.20 22.61 7.29
C THR A 57 -10.22 21.59 6.80
N ALA A 58 -9.86 20.31 6.63
CA ALA A 58 -10.79 19.34 6.05
C ALA A 58 -10.58 17.89 6.53
N LYS A 59 -11.70 17.16 6.62
CA LYS A 59 -11.74 15.71 6.83
C LYS A 59 -12.35 15.06 5.59
N PRO A 60 -11.59 14.93 4.49
CA PRO A 60 -12.10 14.43 3.22
C PRO A 60 -12.74 13.05 3.31
N ARG A 61 -12.35 12.22 4.28
CA ARG A 61 -12.97 10.90 4.53
C ARG A 61 -13.10 10.62 6.01
N THR A 62 -14.19 9.93 6.35
CA THR A 62 -14.45 9.43 7.71
C THR A 62 -14.97 8.01 7.61
N VAL A 63 -14.47 7.12 8.47
CA VAL A 63 -14.92 5.72 8.59
C VAL A 63 -15.23 5.43 10.04
N GLN A 64 -16.39 4.80 10.29
CA GLN A 64 -16.80 4.35 11.61
C GLN A 64 -16.41 2.89 11.77
N LEU A 65 -15.45 2.58 12.66
CA LEU A 65 -15.02 1.20 12.88
C LEU A 65 -15.99 0.40 13.75
N GLY A 66 -16.84 1.09 14.51
CA GLY A 66 -17.72 0.51 15.52
C GLY A 66 -17.36 1.00 16.93
N ASP A 67 -18.26 0.77 17.88
CA ASP A 67 -18.08 1.07 19.30
C ASP A 67 -17.70 2.53 19.64
N GLY A 68 -17.91 3.47 18.72
CA GLY A 68 -17.54 4.88 18.85
C GLY A 68 -16.11 5.23 18.40
N VAL A 69 -15.38 4.29 17.80
CA VAL A 69 -14.06 4.51 17.19
C VAL A 69 -14.21 5.01 15.76
N VAL A 70 -13.50 6.10 15.46
CA VAL A 70 -13.58 6.79 14.17
C VAL A 70 -12.20 6.92 13.57
N LEU A 71 -12.10 6.62 12.26
CA LEU A 71 -10.98 6.99 11.43
C LEU A 71 -11.31 8.22 10.61
N THR A 72 -10.38 9.16 10.51
CA THR A 72 -10.47 10.31 9.63
C THR A 72 -9.22 10.38 8.76
N LEU A 73 -9.42 10.62 7.47
CA LEU A 73 -8.36 11.12 6.60
C LEU A 73 -8.44 12.63 6.70
N GLU A 74 -7.36 13.27 7.14
CA GLU A 74 -7.33 14.70 7.44
C GLU A 74 -6.36 15.44 6.52
N LYS A 75 -6.69 16.70 6.24
CA LYS A 75 -5.84 17.64 5.51
C LYS A 75 -5.42 18.78 6.43
N GLY A 76 -4.14 19.09 6.46
CA GLY A 76 -3.54 20.16 7.27
C GLY A 76 -2.45 20.90 6.52
N VAL A 77 -1.75 21.81 7.23
CA VAL A 77 -0.60 22.55 6.69
C VAL A 77 0.63 22.33 7.56
N TRP A 78 1.76 22.05 6.92
CA TRP A 78 3.07 21.98 7.57
C TRP A 78 4.08 22.75 6.73
N ASP A 79 4.72 23.76 7.32
CA ASP A 79 5.72 24.60 6.63
C ASP A 79 5.22 25.10 5.26
N ASP A 80 4.05 25.76 5.27
CA ASP A 80 3.30 26.24 4.10
C ASP A 80 2.91 25.17 3.04
N THR A 81 3.15 23.89 3.34
CA THR A 81 2.82 22.77 2.46
C THR A 81 1.54 22.07 2.92
N GLN A 82 0.62 21.83 1.98
CA GLN A 82 -0.60 21.06 2.25
C GLN A 82 -0.27 19.59 2.43
N ILE A 83 -0.70 18.99 3.54
CA ILE A 83 -0.37 17.61 3.93
C ILE A 83 -1.64 16.79 4.15
N GLY A 84 -1.51 15.47 3.96
CA GLY A 84 -2.53 14.48 4.27
C GLY A 84 -2.00 13.45 5.27
N PHE A 85 -2.84 13.06 6.22
CA PHE A 85 -2.55 12.03 7.22
C PHE A 85 -3.82 11.33 7.69
N GLY A 86 -3.69 10.10 8.17
CA GLY A 86 -4.76 9.38 8.84
C GLY A 86 -4.79 9.69 10.33
N LYS A 87 -5.97 9.66 10.94
CA LYS A 87 -6.19 9.79 12.38
C LYS A 87 -7.19 8.75 12.86
N ILE A 88 -6.96 8.20 14.05
CA ILE A 88 -7.92 7.38 14.80
C ILE A 88 -8.27 8.12 16.10
N SER A 89 -9.54 8.14 16.47
CA SER A 89 -10.03 8.84 17.66
C SER A 89 -11.34 8.24 18.18
N GLY A 90 -11.84 8.78 19.31
CA GLY A 90 -13.06 8.34 19.96
C GLY A 90 -12.77 7.37 21.10
N THR A 91 -13.61 6.35 21.22
CA THR A 91 -13.54 5.29 22.26
C THR A 91 -12.53 4.20 21.90
N THR A 92 -11.31 4.60 21.51
CA THR A 92 -10.24 3.67 21.12
C THR A 92 -9.78 2.79 22.28
N HIS A 93 -9.27 1.62 21.96
CA HIS A 93 -8.75 0.65 22.92
C HIS A 93 -7.32 0.22 22.57
N PRO A 94 -6.50 -0.15 23.57
CA PRO A 94 -5.18 -0.69 23.32
C PRO A 94 -5.21 -1.89 22.36
N GLY A 95 -4.55 -1.76 21.21
CA GLY A 95 -4.50 -2.74 20.12
C GLY A 95 -5.36 -2.41 18.89
N ASP A 96 -6.16 -1.34 18.92
CA ASP A 96 -6.78 -0.81 17.71
C ASP A 96 -5.69 -0.29 16.76
N ASN A 97 -5.86 -0.50 15.46
CA ASN A 97 -4.84 -0.18 14.46
C ASN A 97 -5.32 0.91 13.50
N LEU A 98 -4.37 1.76 13.10
CA LEU A 98 -4.50 2.83 12.11
C LEU A 98 -3.39 2.72 11.08
N TRP A 99 -3.68 2.90 9.81
CA TRP A 99 -2.67 3.16 8.78
C TRP A 99 -3.22 4.02 7.67
N MET A 100 -2.32 4.53 6.83
CA MET A 100 -2.67 5.31 5.66
C MET A 100 -2.05 4.68 4.43
N ASP A 101 -2.85 4.47 3.40
CA ASP A 101 -2.37 4.07 2.10
C ASP A 101 -2.23 5.31 1.22
N TRP A 102 -1.14 5.35 0.47
CA TRP A 102 -0.86 6.38 -0.50
C TRP A 102 -0.43 5.75 -1.82
N LYS A 103 -0.96 6.26 -2.93
CA LYS A 103 -0.48 5.92 -4.26
C LYS A 103 -0.34 7.16 -5.11
N ALA A 104 0.52 7.04 -6.10
CA ALA A 104 0.72 8.04 -7.11
C ALA A 104 1.03 7.36 -8.45
N ARG A 105 1.12 8.16 -9.52
CA ARG A 105 1.56 7.67 -10.82
C ARG A 105 2.96 7.07 -10.73
N ILE A 106 3.21 5.97 -11.43
CA ILE A 106 4.56 5.40 -11.55
C ILE A 106 5.47 6.44 -12.22
N GLY A 107 6.60 6.73 -11.56
CA GLY A 107 7.51 7.83 -11.91
C GLY A 107 7.50 8.97 -10.90
N GLU A 108 6.47 9.07 -10.04
CA GLU A 108 6.52 9.94 -8.86
C GLU A 108 7.53 9.41 -7.83
N PRO A 109 8.32 10.29 -7.18
CA PRO A 109 9.25 9.86 -6.15
C PRO A 109 8.59 9.03 -5.07
N ASN A 110 9.19 7.86 -4.80
CA ASN A 110 8.75 6.86 -3.82
C ASN A 110 7.38 6.23 -4.12
N ALA A 111 6.79 6.44 -5.31
CA ALA A 111 5.58 5.74 -5.72
C ALA A 111 5.85 4.25 -5.87
N GLN A 112 4.97 3.44 -5.27
CA GLN A 112 5.05 1.99 -5.31
C GLN A 112 3.75 1.42 -5.88
N SER A 113 3.86 0.28 -6.57
CA SER A 113 2.70 -0.45 -7.11
C SER A 113 2.33 -1.60 -6.17
N PRO A 114 1.05 -1.82 -5.84
CA PRO A 114 -0.12 -1.04 -6.29
C PRO A 114 -0.36 0.25 -5.49
N TRP A 115 0.18 0.35 -4.27
CA TRP A 115 0.25 1.53 -3.42
C TRP A 115 1.30 1.29 -2.32
N LEU A 116 1.67 2.33 -1.60
CA LEU A 116 2.48 2.26 -0.39
C LEU A 116 1.55 2.37 0.82
N GLN A 117 1.73 1.51 1.82
CA GLN A 117 1.00 1.60 3.08
C GLN A 117 1.94 2.07 4.21
N CYS A 118 1.47 3.05 4.97
CA CYS A 118 2.18 3.63 6.11
C CYS A 118 1.48 3.18 7.40
N GLY A 119 2.04 2.14 8.04
CA GLY A 119 1.47 1.50 9.23
C GLY A 119 1.41 -0.03 9.10
N PRO A 120 0.76 -0.74 10.05
CA PRO A 120 -0.13 -0.20 11.09
C PRO A 120 0.58 0.45 12.27
N PHE A 121 -0.03 1.52 12.78
CA PHE A 121 0.22 2.12 14.08
C PHE A 121 -0.85 1.65 15.06
N THR A 122 -0.42 1.27 16.26
CA THR A 122 -1.29 0.61 17.24
C THR A 122 -1.54 1.51 18.43
N VAL A 123 -2.80 1.69 18.78
CA VAL A 123 -3.23 2.37 20.00
C VAL A 123 -2.64 1.67 21.22
N GLY A 124 -1.91 2.41 22.06
CA GLY A 124 -1.25 1.88 23.26
C GLY A 124 -2.08 2.03 24.53
N THR A 125 -2.91 3.08 24.61
CA THR A 125 -3.74 3.37 25.78
C THR A 125 -5.20 3.66 25.38
N ALA A 126 -6.15 3.41 26.29
CA ALA A 126 -7.57 3.63 26.00
C ALA A 126 -7.87 5.10 25.75
N LYS A 127 -8.75 5.38 24.78
CA LYS A 127 -9.12 6.72 24.28
C LYS A 127 -7.95 7.53 23.71
N GLN A 128 -6.80 6.91 23.46
CA GLN A 128 -5.70 7.57 22.78
C GLN A 128 -6.09 7.87 21.33
N SER A 129 -5.86 9.11 20.94
CA SER A 129 -5.79 9.49 19.53
C SER A 129 -4.42 9.15 18.98
N LEU A 130 -4.36 8.65 17.75
CA LEU A 130 -3.12 8.48 17.00
C LEU A 130 -3.28 9.11 15.61
N THR A 131 -2.17 9.59 15.06
CA THR A 131 -2.05 9.99 13.66
C THR A 131 -0.99 9.14 12.96
N THR A 132 -1.11 9.01 11.64
CA THR A 132 -0.01 8.50 10.84
C THR A 132 1.00 9.62 10.57
N PRO A 133 2.26 9.30 10.25
CA PRO A 133 3.12 10.21 9.51
C PRO A 133 2.37 10.82 8.32
N PHE A 134 2.64 12.09 8.05
CA PHE A 134 1.98 12.82 6.99
C PHE A 134 2.77 12.77 5.70
N ARG A 135 2.10 13.09 4.60
CA ARG A 135 2.74 13.31 3.30
C ARG A 135 2.14 14.51 2.60
N ARG A 136 2.92 15.20 1.77
CA ARG A 136 2.40 16.31 0.97
C ARG A 136 1.22 15.84 0.11
N THR A 137 0.24 16.71 -0.09
CA THR A 137 -0.83 16.48 -1.06
C THR A 137 -0.40 16.94 -2.46
N SER A 138 -1.21 16.62 -3.46
CA SER A 138 -1.03 17.04 -4.84
C SER A 138 -2.39 17.25 -5.49
N ASN A 139 -2.45 18.07 -6.54
CA ASN A 139 -3.64 18.20 -7.39
C ASN A 139 -3.69 17.14 -8.51
N ASP A 140 -2.67 16.29 -8.64
CA ASP A 140 -2.72 15.15 -9.56
C ASP A 140 -3.72 14.11 -9.05
N SER A 141 -4.74 13.81 -9.86
CA SER A 141 -5.74 12.77 -9.60
C SER A 141 -5.18 11.37 -9.33
N ALA A 142 -3.96 11.06 -9.79
CA ALA A 142 -3.30 9.80 -9.49
C ALA A 142 -2.73 9.75 -8.05
N TYR A 143 -2.54 10.93 -7.43
CA TYR A 143 -1.97 11.10 -6.10
C TYR A 143 -3.06 11.00 -5.05
N GLN A 144 -3.31 9.78 -4.58
CA GLN A 144 -4.49 9.48 -3.77
C GLN A 144 -4.11 8.91 -2.41
N PHE A 145 -5.01 9.12 -1.46
CA PHE A 145 -4.90 8.62 -0.11
C PHE A 145 -6.15 7.85 0.30
N ARG A 146 -5.99 6.89 1.21
CA ARG A 146 -7.10 6.39 2.03
C ARG A 146 -6.62 6.09 3.43
N VAL A 147 -7.50 6.26 4.40
CA VAL A 147 -7.26 5.84 5.77
C VAL A 147 -7.87 4.47 5.98
N CYS A 148 -7.17 3.61 6.71
CA CYS A 148 -7.62 2.28 7.05
C CYS A 148 -7.33 1.98 8.51
N GLY A 149 -8.05 1.01 9.06
CA GLY A 149 -7.87 0.58 10.44
C GLY A 149 -8.62 -0.69 10.75
N SER A 150 -8.44 -1.17 11.97
CA SER A 150 -9.14 -2.34 12.50
C SER A 150 -9.29 -2.22 14.01
N LEU A 151 -10.43 -2.66 14.54
CA LEU A 151 -10.58 -2.82 15.98
C LEU A 151 -9.84 -4.08 16.45
N LYS A 152 -9.28 -4.04 17.65
CA LYS A 152 -8.72 -5.24 18.29
C LYS A 152 -9.77 -6.34 18.49
N SER A 153 -11.01 -5.97 18.78
CA SER A 153 -12.08 -6.88 19.18
C SER A 153 -12.47 -7.89 18.10
N ASN A 154 -12.37 -7.50 16.82
CA ASN A 154 -12.80 -8.33 15.70
C ASN A 154 -11.75 -8.43 14.57
N GLY A 155 -10.71 -7.59 14.56
CA GLY A 155 -9.67 -7.58 13.53
C GLY A 155 -10.16 -7.22 12.12
N VAL A 156 -11.43 -6.80 11.96
CA VAL A 156 -12.00 -6.49 10.66
C VAL A 156 -11.38 -5.20 10.15
N VAL A 157 -10.73 -5.30 8.99
CA VAL A 157 -10.14 -4.15 8.31
C VAL A 157 -11.23 -3.36 7.61
N GLN A 158 -11.27 -2.05 7.87
CA GLN A 158 -12.10 -1.11 7.14
C GLN A 158 -11.24 0.04 6.62
N CYS A 159 -11.56 0.48 5.40
CA CYS A 159 -10.85 1.54 4.72
C CYS A 159 -11.84 2.57 4.18
N SER A 160 -11.42 3.82 4.11
CA SER A 160 -12.15 4.81 3.33
C SER A 160 -12.05 4.50 1.85
N THR A 161 -12.95 5.10 1.07
CA THR A 161 -12.69 5.27 -0.37
C THR A 161 -11.46 6.15 -0.57
N TRP A 162 -10.81 6.02 -1.73
CA TRP A 162 -9.69 6.88 -2.10
C TRP A 162 -10.15 8.34 -2.22
N TRP A 163 -9.30 9.26 -1.76
CA TRP A 163 -9.40 10.70 -1.93
C TRP A 163 -8.24 11.16 -2.81
#